data_AF-A0A0D6PEU3-F1
#
_entry.id   AF-A0A0D6PEU3-F1
#
_cell.length_a   1.000
_cell.length_b   1.000
_cell.length_c   1.000
_cell.angle_alpha   90.00
_cell.angle_beta   90.00
_cell.angle_gamma   90.00
#
_symmetry.space_group_name_H-M   'P 1'
#
loop_
_entity.id
_entity.type
_entity.pdbx_description
1 polymer ?
#
loop_
_entity_poly.entity_id
_entity_poly.type
_entity_poly.pdbx_seq_one_letter_code
_entity_poly.pdbx_strand_id
1 'polypeptide(L)' 'MELYRQPNLRALCLEWHDGNGNWFRSYGNGSWEFDADGLMQPRFASVSDPPPQESKRKLHWPLGHWPDAHPGLSELGL' A
#
# COMPACT_ATOMS: atom_id res chain seq x y z
N MET A 1 2.39 18.27 -21.02
CA MET A 1 3.38 17.42 -20.33
C MET A 1 2.62 16.20 -19.84
N GLU A 2 2.56 15.18 -20.68
CA GLU A 2 1.72 13.99 -20.47
C GLU A 2 2.50 13.04 -19.55
N LEU A 3 2.13 13.00 -18.27
CA LEU A 3 2.74 12.09 -17.31
C LEU A 3 2.42 10.66 -17.77
N TYR A 4 3.46 9.89 -18.04
CA TYR A 4 3.41 8.51 -18.52
C TYR A 4 2.57 7.66 -17.57
N ARG A 5 1.29 7.44 -17.89
CA ARG A 5 0.39 6.61 -17.08
C ARG A 5 0.82 5.16 -17.28
N GLN A 6 1.61 4.62 -16.35
CA GLN A 6 2.03 3.23 -16.38
C GLN A 6 0.84 2.34 -15.96
N PRO A 7 0.26 1.54 -16.87
CA PRO A 7 -0.96 0.76 -16.60
C PRO A 7 -0.75 -0.35 -15.56
N ASN A 8 0.51 -0.70 -15.29
CA ASN A 8 0.92 -1.71 -14.33
C ASN A 8 1.31 -1.15 -12.95
N LEU A 9 1.17 0.17 -12.73
CA LEU A 9 1.49 0.79 -11.45
C LEU A 9 0.38 0.51 -10.41
N ARG A 10 0.77 -0.01 -9.26
CA ARG A 10 -0.11 -0.32 -8.13
C ARG A 10 0.33 0.48 -6.91
N ALA A 11 -0.60 1.19 -6.29
CA ALA A 11 -0.37 1.87 -5.02
C ALA A 11 -0.52 0.88 -3.86
N LEU A 12 0.28 1.06 -2.82
CA LEU A 12 0.30 0.26 -1.60
C LEU A 12 0.29 1.20 -0.40
N CYS A 13 -0.50 0.86 0.62
CA CYS A 13 -0.48 1.52 1.92
C CYS A 13 -0.70 0.46 3.00
N LEU A 14 0.17 0.44 4.01
CA LEU A 14 0.08 -0.50 5.13
C LEU A 14 0.41 0.20 6.45
N GLU A 15 -0.20 -0.27 7.53
CA GLU A 15 0.09 0.19 8.89
C GLU A 15 0.70 -0.96 9.70
N TRP A 16 1.71 -0.65 10.48
CA TRP A 16 2.45 -1.59 11.31
C TRP A 16 3.05 -0.86 12.50
N HIS A 17 3.55 -1.61 13.49
CA HIS A 17 4.32 -1.03 14.58
C HIS A 17 5.62 -1.80 14.79
N ASP A 18 6.63 -1.12 15.29
CA ASP A 18 7.89 -1.76 15.69
C ASP A 18 7.76 -2.49 17.04
N GLY A 19 8.87 -3.10 17.51
CA GLY A 19 8.92 -3.79 18.80
C GLY A 19 8.75 -2.86 20.02
N ASN A 20 8.84 -1.54 19.84
CA ASN A 20 8.65 -0.54 20.89
C ASN A 20 7.23 0.05 20.89
N GLY A 21 6.36 -0.40 19.97
CA GLY A 21 4.99 0.09 19.83
C GLY A 21 4.86 1.38 19.03
N ASN A 22 5.92 1.85 18.35
CA ASN A 22 5.81 3.01 17.47
C ASN A 22 5.06 2.61 16.20
N TRP A 23 3.97 3.31 15.89
CA TRP A 23 3.15 3.03 14.72
C TRP A 23 3.59 3.80 13.48
N PHE A 24 3.76 3.08 12.39
CA PHE A 24 4.14 3.59 11.08
C PHE A 24 3.01 3.35 10.07
N ARG A 25 2.98 4.21 9.06
CA ARG A 25 2.25 3.95 7.82
C ARG A 25 3.22 4.06 6.66
N SER A 26 3.44 2.95 5.97
CA SER A 26 4.27 2.92 4.78
C SER A 26 3.44 3.21 3.55
N TYR A 27 3.98 4.00 2.64
CA TYR A 27 3.39 4.27 1.33
C TYR A 27 4.32 3.72 0.27
N GLY A 28 3.76 3.09 -0.75
CA GLY A 28 4.55 2.52 -1.82
C GLY A 28 3.85 2.49 -3.16
N ASN A 29 4.69 2.33 -4.18
CA ASN A 29 4.25 2.10 -5.55
C ASN A 29 5.00 0.88 -6.07
N GLY A 30 4.29 0.01 -6.78
CA GLY A 30 4.89 -1.17 -7.42
C GLY A 30 4.48 -1.29 -8.88
N SER A 31 5.44 -1.57 -9.75
CA SER A 31 5.18 -1.98 -11.12
C SER A 31 5.13 -3.49 -11.17
N TRP A 32 3.94 -4.03 -11.47
CA TRP A 32 3.66 -5.46 -11.38
C TRP A 32 3.35 -6.01 -12.77
N GLU A 33 4.13 -6.98 -13.21
CA GLU A 33 3.95 -7.66 -14.49
C GLU A 33 3.55 -9.12 -14.25
N PHE A 34 2.70 -9.63 -15.13
CA PHE A 34 2.18 -11.00 -15.06
C PHE A 34 2.32 -11.64 -16.44
N ASP A 35 2.69 -12.92 -16.48
CA ASP A 35 2.68 -13.68 -17.72
C ASP A 35 1.27 -14.16 -18.10
N ALA A 36 1.18 -14.91 -19.20
CA ALA A 36 -0.09 -15.40 -19.74
C ALA A 36 -0.81 -16.39 -18.79
N ASP A 37 -0.06 -17.05 -17.91
CA ASP A 37 -0.62 -17.97 -16.89
C ASP A 37 -1.01 -17.21 -15.61
N GLY A 38 -0.81 -15.89 -15.57
CA GLY A 38 -1.11 -15.04 -14.43
C GLY A 38 -0.06 -15.11 -13.33
N LEU A 39 1.13 -15.67 -13.58
CA LEU A 39 2.22 -15.70 -12.61
C LEU A 39 2.94 -14.36 -12.59
N MET A 40 3.25 -13.90 -11.39
CA MET A 40 3.96 -12.65 -11.17
C MET A 40 5.40 -12.76 -11.69
N GLN A 41 5.74 -11.90 -12.64
CA GLN A 41 7.09 -11.68 -13.14
C GLN A 41 7.85 -10.75 -12.15
N PRO A 42 9.16 -10.48 -12.35
CA PRO A 42 9.90 -9.61 -11.45
C PRO A 42 9.17 -8.29 -11.20
N ARG A 43 8.85 -8.03 -9.93
CA ARG A 43 8.20 -6.79 -9.50
C ARG A 43 9.21 -5.85 -8.87
N PHE A 44 9.07 -4.57 -9.20
CA PHE A 44 9.79 -3.50 -8.53
C PHE A 44 8.83 -2.74 -7.66
N ALA A 45 9.21 -2.50 -6.42
CA ALA A 45 8.44 -1.68 -5.50
C ALA A 45 9.37 -0.68 -4.81
N SER A 46 8.90 0.55 -4.70
CA SER A 46 9.47 1.55 -3.79
C SER A 46 8.50 1.77 -2.64
N VAL A 47 9.05 1.85 -1.43
CA VAL A 47 8.29 2.05 -0.20
C VAL A 47 9.01 3.11 0.61
N SER A 48 8.25 3.98 1.26
CA SER A 48 8.75 4.99 2.18
C SER A 48 8.02 4.90 3.50
N ASP A 49 8.78 5.08 4.58
CA ASP A 49 8.29 5.09 5.96
C ASP A 49 8.44 6.51 6.55
N PRO A 50 7.41 7.36 6.44
CA PRO A 50 7.38 8.62 7.16
C PRO A 50 7.45 8.41 8.68
N PRO A 51 7.75 9.47 9.45
CA PRO A 51 7.84 9.39 10.90
C PRO A 51 6.57 8.80 11.56
N PRO A 52 6.73 8.08 12.70
CA PRO A 52 5.63 7.41 13.39
C PRO A 52 4.50 8.34 13.81
N GLN A 53 3.26 7.96 13.55
CA GLN A 53 2.06 8.79 13.80
C GLN A 53 0.85 7.92 14.18
N GLU A 54 0.84 7.35 15.39
CA GLU A 54 -0.22 6.47 15.89
C GLU A 54 -1.62 7.12 15.84
N SER A 55 -1.74 8.38 16.26
CA SER A 55 -3.03 9.09 16.29
C SER A 55 -3.66 9.31 14.91
N LYS A 56 -2.89 9.10 13.83
CA LYS A 56 -3.35 9.27 12.45
C LYS A 56 -3.67 7.96 11.76
N ARG A 57 -3.63 6.82 12.46
CA ARG A 57 -4.02 5.54 11.90
C ARG A 57 -5.41 5.57 11.28
N LYS A 58 -5.54 4.95 10.11
CA LYS A 58 -6.77 4.87 9.31
C LYS A 58 -7.15 3.43 9.03
N LEU A 59 -6.24 2.47 9.22
CA LEU A 59 -6.45 1.07 8.90
C LEU A 59 -6.82 0.30 10.18
N HIS A 60 -8.12 0.28 10.49
CA HIS A 60 -8.67 -0.29 11.73
C HIS A 60 -9.55 -1.50 11.42
N TRP A 61 -8.93 -2.65 11.17
CA TRP A 61 -9.63 -3.93 11.04
C TRP A 61 -8.78 -5.08 11.62
N PRO A 62 -9.40 -6.24 11.93
CA PRO A 62 -8.66 -7.41 12.37
C PRO A 62 -7.64 -7.86 11.32
N LEU A 63 -6.46 -8.32 11.76
CA LEU A 63 -5.44 -8.86 10.85
C LEU A 63 -6.04 -9.96 9.95
N GLY A 64 -5.82 -9.86 8.64
CA GLY A 64 -6.32 -10.81 7.66
C GLY A 64 -6.91 -10.13 6.43
N HIS A 65 -8.03 -10.67 5.95
CA HIS A 65 -8.69 -10.18 4.74
C HIS A 65 -9.06 -8.69 4.85
N TRP A 66 -8.90 -7.98 3.74
CA TRP A 66 -9.44 -6.63 3.62
C TRP A 66 -10.98 -6.73 3.67
N PRO A 67 -11.68 -5.98 4.53
CA PRO A 67 -13.14 -6.05 4.58
C PRO A 67 -13.77 -5.52 3.30
N ASP A 68 -14.74 -6.24 2.73
CA ASP A 68 -15.40 -5.87 1.46
C ASP A 68 -16.03 -4.46 1.48
N ALA A 69 -16.49 -4.02 2.65
CA ALA A 69 -17.15 -2.72 2.85
C ALA A 69 -16.19 -1.58 3.25
N HIS A 70 -14.88 -1.83 3.31
CA HIS A 70 -13.92 -0.81 3.73
C HIS A 70 -13.51 0.09 2.56
N PRO A 71 -13.49 1.42 2.75
CA PRO A 71 -13.12 2.36 1.70
C PRO A 71 -11.73 2.07 1.12
N GLY A 72 -11.60 2.25 -0.20
CA GLY A 72 -10.32 2.13 -0.90
C GLY A 72 -9.35 3.26 -0.51
N LEU A 73 -8.08 3.16 -0.92
CA LEU A 73 -7.04 4.14 -0.56
C LEU A 73 -7.43 5.58 -0.94
N SER A 74 -7.99 5.78 -2.14
CA SER A 74 -8.42 7.11 -2.59
C SER A 74 -9.56 7.69 -1.76
N GLU A 75 -10.49 6.86 -1.28
CA GLU A 75 -11.59 7.30 -0.40
C GLU A 75 -11.10 7.64 1.00
N LEU A 76 -9.99 7.02 1.44
CA LEU A 76 -9.29 7.39 2.65
C LEU A 76 -8.42 8.65 2.49
N GLY A 77 -8.32 9.23 1.29
CA GLY A 77 -7.40 10.33 0.99
C GLY A 77 -5.94 9.94 1.21
N LEU A 78 -5.58 8.71 0.79
CA LEU A 78 -4.24 8.13 0.85
C LEU A 78 -3.70 7.85 -0.54
#